data_AF-A0A9W9WAH5-F1
#
_entry.id   AF-A0A9W9WAH5-F1
#
_cell.length_a   1.000
_cell.length_b   1.000
_cell.length_c   1.000
_cell.angle_alpha   90.00
_cell.angle_beta   90.00
_cell.angle_gamma   90.00
#
_symmetry.space_group_name_H-M   'P 1'
#
loop_
_entity.id
_entity.type
_entity.pdbx_description
1 polymer ?
#
loop_
_entity_poly.entity_id
_entity_poly.type
_entity_poly.pdbx_seq_one_letter_code
_entity_poly.pdbx_strand_id
1 'polypeptide(L)'
;MACEFFFYDPSAVSWFPLMYNGTLVPGYGAAGSTLAVGLDQIEVSPDGDYLYYQPCIGGLYRIKMSYVDATLSNTTLAASLGDYAEPFALTPSTGGTTIDAAGNIYVSDTNLLAIWKVTPEGRATILVQDDALLWMDLMWVTSDKHLWLPASQM
;
A
#
# COMPACT_ATOMS: atom_id res chain seq x y z
N MET A 1 4.42 12.56 14.90
CA MET A 1 3.61 11.82 15.90
C MET A 1 2.70 10.76 15.28
N ALA A 2 2.44 10.73 13.96
CA ALA A 2 1.58 9.71 13.35
C ALA A 2 2.23 8.30 13.24
N CYS A 3 3.55 8.18 13.36
CA CYS A 3 4.27 6.94 13.09
C CYS A 3 4.38 5.98 14.29
N GLU A 4 4.03 6.39 15.51
CA GLU A 4 4.26 5.57 16.72
C GLU A 4 3.17 4.52 17.01
N PHE A 5 2.02 4.56 16.32
CA PHE A 5 0.85 3.76 16.69
C PHE A 5 0.86 2.31 16.19
N PHE A 6 1.69 1.99 15.18
CA PHE A 6 1.65 0.70 14.48
C PHE A 6 2.92 -0.14 14.61
N PHE A 7 3.86 0.23 15.49
CA PHE A 7 5.22 -0.33 15.51
C PHE A 7 5.34 -1.86 15.65
N TYR A 8 4.27 -2.55 16.05
CA TYR A 8 4.23 -4.02 16.17
C TYR A 8 2.88 -4.62 15.74
N ASP A 9 2.02 -3.85 15.08
CA ASP A 9 0.71 -4.35 14.68
C ASP A 9 0.83 -5.26 13.43
N PRO A 10 0.17 -6.42 13.38
CA PRO A 10 0.20 -7.31 12.22
C PRO A 10 -0.22 -6.66 10.89
N SER A 11 -1.01 -5.59 10.92
CA SER A 11 -1.40 -4.82 9.73
C SER A 11 -0.29 -3.93 9.16
N ALA A 12 0.77 -3.68 9.92
CA ALA A 12 1.84 -2.77 9.57
C ALA A 12 3.20 -3.44 9.34
N VAL A 13 3.23 -4.77 9.44
CA VAL A 13 4.43 -5.57 9.17
C VAL A 13 4.35 -6.19 7.79
N SER A 14 5.50 -6.24 7.13
CA SER A 14 5.73 -6.92 5.86
C SER A 14 5.33 -8.40 5.91
N TRP A 15 4.56 -8.89 4.93
CA TRP A 15 4.13 -10.30 4.90
C TRP A 15 5.12 -11.24 4.21
N PHE A 16 5.83 -10.75 3.20
CA PHE A 16 6.77 -11.54 2.39
C PHE A 16 7.90 -10.64 1.85
N PRO A 17 9.07 -11.17 1.48
CA PRO A 17 10.16 -10.35 0.95
C PRO A 17 9.81 -9.57 -0.33
N LEU A 18 10.41 -8.40 -0.52
CA LEU A 18 10.22 -7.60 -1.73
C LEU A 18 10.81 -8.32 -2.94
N MET A 19 10.01 -8.38 -4.01
CA MET A 19 10.42 -8.95 -5.29
C MET A 19 10.37 -7.90 -6.39
N TYR A 20 11.32 -8.00 -7.30
CA TYR A 20 11.42 -7.19 -8.51
C TYR A 20 11.74 -8.09 -9.69
N ASN A 21 10.90 -8.03 -10.73
CA ASN A 21 11.05 -8.77 -11.98
C ASN A 21 11.46 -10.25 -11.79
N GLY A 22 10.73 -10.98 -10.95
CA GLY A 22 10.96 -12.40 -10.65
C GLY A 22 12.13 -12.71 -9.69
N THR A 23 12.80 -11.69 -9.16
CA THR A 23 13.95 -11.85 -8.25
C THR A 23 13.70 -11.21 -6.89
N LEU A 24 14.28 -11.79 -5.83
CA LEU A 24 14.25 -11.20 -4.50
C LEU A 24 15.17 -9.98 -4.46
N VAL A 25 14.67 -8.87 -3.93
CA VAL A 25 15.49 -7.67 -3.72
C VAL A 25 16.41 -7.91 -2.52
N PRO A 26 17.75 -7.74 -2.65
CA PRO A 26 18.67 -7.89 -1.53
C PRO A 26 18.39 -6.89 -0.40
N GLY A 27 18.43 -7.36 0.83
CA GLY A 27 18.28 -6.53 2.02
C GLY A 27 19.56 -5.80 2.40
N TYR A 28 19.43 -4.74 3.22
CA TYR A 28 20.56 -3.97 3.75
C TYR A 28 21.22 -4.61 4.99
N GLY A 29 20.66 -5.71 5.49
CA GLY A 29 21.11 -6.38 6.71
C GLY A 29 22.27 -7.35 6.47
N ALA A 30 22.15 -8.56 7.01
CA ALA A 30 23.16 -9.61 6.83
C ALA A 30 23.30 -10.00 5.34
N ALA A 31 24.48 -10.51 4.97
CA ALA A 31 24.69 -11.06 3.63
C ALA A 31 23.68 -12.17 3.34
N GLY A 32 23.01 -12.10 2.18
CA GLY A 32 21.94 -13.02 1.80
C GLY A 32 20.56 -12.70 2.41
N SER A 33 20.43 -11.60 3.17
CA SER A 33 19.11 -11.10 3.58
C SER A 33 18.32 -10.55 2.38
N THR A 34 17.01 -10.55 2.51
CA THR A 34 16.09 -9.97 1.53
C THR A 34 15.45 -8.70 2.10
N LEU A 35 15.10 -7.77 1.22
CA LEU A 35 14.52 -6.50 1.61
C LEU A 35 13.08 -6.74 2.09
N ALA A 36 12.81 -6.26 3.30
CA ALA A 36 11.47 -6.09 3.83
C ALA A 36 11.28 -4.63 4.19
N VAL A 37 10.27 -3.99 3.60
CA VAL A 37 9.92 -2.60 3.87
C VAL A 37 8.58 -2.59 4.58
N GLY A 38 8.52 -1.86 5.71
CA GLY A 38 7.30 -1.64 6.49
C GLY A 38 6.32 -0.72 5.77
N LEU A 39 5.45 -0.04 6.53
CA LEU A 39 4.46 0.89 5.98
C LEU A 39 5.07 1.91 5.02
N ASP A 40 4.44 2.04 3.87
CA ASP A 40 4.90 2.93 2.79
C ASP A 40 3.72 3.48 1.97
N GLN A 41 2.71 2.64 1.74
CA GLN A 41 1.55 3.01 0.93
C GLN A 41 0.43 3.58 1.80
N ILE A 42 -0.22 4.62 1.32
CA ILE A 42 -1.26 5.35 2.03
C ILE A 42 -2.26 5.98 1.06
N GLU A 43 -3.56 5.77 1.29
CA GLU A 43 -4.62 6.39 0.51
C GLU A 43 -5.79 6.78 1.42
N VAL A 44 -6.59 7.77 1.01
CA VAL A 44 -7.83 8.14 1.71
C VAL A 44 -9.00 7.87 0.79
N SER A 45 -10.07 7.25 1.30
CA SER A 45 -11.28 7.02 0.51
C SER A 45 -11.87 8.33 -0.01
N PRO A 46 -12.56 8.34 -1.17
CA PRO A 46 -13.11 9.58 -1.74
C PRO A 46 -14.12 10.31 -0.85
N ASP A 47 -14.79 9.58 0.03
CA ASP A 47 -15.71 10.11 1.05
C ASP A 47 -15.00 10.59 2.33
N GLY A 48 -13.71 10.27 2.49
CA GLY A 48 -12.91 10.60 3.67
C GLY A 48 -13.13 9.68 4.87
N ASP A 49 -13.93 8.61 4.74
CA ASP A 49 -14.29 7.74 5.86
C ASP A 49 -13.20 6.73 6.24
N TYR A 50 -12.33 6.35 5.29
CA TYR A 50 -11.30 5.33 5.48
C TYR A 50 -9.91 5.81 5.08
N LEU A 51 -8.93 5.45 5.90
CA LEU A 51 -7.51 5.46 5.59
C LEU A 51 -7.11 4.05 5.16
N TYR A 52 -6.63 3.89 3.93
CA TYR A 52 -5.99 2.68 3.46
C TYR A 52 -4.49 2.78 3.67
N TYR A 53 -3.86 1.67 4.06
CA TYR A 53 -2.43 1.62 4.24
C TYR A 53 -1.90 0.19 4.09
N GLN A 54 -0.62 0.09 3.72
CA GLN A 54 0.08 -1.19 3.71
C GLN A 54 1.61 -1.01 3.71
N PRO A 55 2.35 -2.07 4.04
CA PRO A 55 3.76 -2.20 3.68
C PRO A 55 3.98 -2.31 2.16
N CYS A 56 5.23 -2.18 1.67
CA CYS A 56 5.55 -2.42 0.26
C CYS A 56 5.33 -3.87 -0.21
N ILE A 57 4.89 -4.77 0.66
CA ILE A 57 4.87 -6.22 0.45
C ILE A 57 3.66 -6.87 1.07
N GLY A 58 2.51 -6.31 0.72
CA GLY A 58 1.23 -6.97 0.83
C GLY A 58 0.58 -6.89 2.21
N GLY A 59 -0.74 -7.12 2.16
CA GLY A 59 -1.68 -6.87 3.24
C GLY A 59 -2.20 -5.45 3.15
N LEU A 60 -3.15 -5.17 2.23
CA LEU A 60 -3.84 -3.89 2.22
C LEU A 60 -4.87 -3.87 3.34
N TYR A 61 -4.69 -2.96 4.29
CA TYR A 61 -5.61 -2.71 5.38
C TYR A 61 -6.31 -1.38 5.19
N ARG A 62 -7.42 -1.22 5.90
CA ARG A 62 -8.09 0.06 6.07
C ARG A 62 -8.49 0.27 7.52
N ILE A 63 -8.61 1.53 7.92
CA ILE A 63 -9.12 1.92 9.23
C ILE A 63 -10.01 3.15 9.08
N LYS A 64 -11.08 3.25 9.88
CA LYS A 64 -11.92 4.44 9.83
C LYS A 64 -11.15 5.69 10.26
N MET A 65 -11.26 6.75 9.48
CA MET A 65 -10.64 8.05 9.79
C MET A 65 -11.11 8.63 11.12
N SER A 66 -12.34 8.33 11.55
CA SER A 66 -12.84 8.74 12.87
C SER A 66 -12.04 8.15 14.04
N TYR A 67 -11.49 6.93 13.90
CA TYR A 67 -10.62 6.35 14.93
C TYR A 67 -9.25 7.02 14.91
N VAL A 68 -8.71 7.27 13.72
CA VAL A 68 -7.43 7.97 13.54
C VAL A 68 -7.49 9.37 14.15
N ASP A 69 -8.53 10.16 13.83
CA ASP A 69 -8.72 11.51 14.35
C ASP A 69 -8.86 11.53 15.89
N ALA A 70 -9.63 10.59 16.44
CA ALA A 70 -9.80 10.48 17.88
C ALA A 70 -8.48 10.21 18.64
N THR A 71 -7.47 9.62 17.99
CA THR A 71 -6.15 9.39 18.62
C THR A 71 -5.40 10.67 18.98
N LEU A 72 -5.73 11.80 18.33
CA LEU A 72 -5.11 13.11 18.63
C LEU A 72 -5.40 13.60 20.04
N SER A 73 -6.50 13.12 20.65
CA SER A 73 -6.92 13.50 22.00
C SER A 73 -7.07 12.33 22.95
N ASN A 74 -7.08 11.09 22.45
CA ASN A 74 -7.28 9.88 23.24
C ASN A 74 -6.08 8.93 23.12
N THR A 75 -5.14 9.02 24.06
CA THR A 75 -3.91 8.21 24.08
C THR A 75 -4.17 6.72 24.31
N THR A 76 -5.25 6.35 25.00
CA THR A 76 -5.64 4.95 25.18
C THR A 76 -6.06 4.33 23.85
N LEU A 77 -6.91 5.01 23.08
CA LEU A 77 -7.27 4.56 21.74
C LEU A 77 -6.05 4.51 20.83
N ALA A 78 -5.17 5.51 20.93
CA ALA A 78 -3.96 5.59 20.14
C ALA A 78 -3.05 4.36 20.33
N ALA A 79 -2.95 3.87 21.57
CA ALA A 79 -2.17 2.67 21.90
C ALA A 79 -2.79 1.36 21.38
N SER A 80 -4.08 1.34 21.05
CA SER A 80 -4.81 0.16 20.58
C SER A 80 -5.44 0.38 19.20
N LEU A 81 -4.91 1.32 18.40
CA LEU A 81 -5.52 1.70 17.13
C LEU A 81 -5.53 0.52 16.14
N GLY A 82 -4.50 -0.32 16.18
CA GLY A 82 -4.36 -1.52 15.35
C GLY A 82 -5.50 -2.53 15.50
N ASP A 83 -6.16 -2.59 16.66
CA ASP A 83 -7.32 -3.47 16.89
C ASP A 83 -8.53 -3.12 15.99
N TYR A 84 -8.55 -1.92 15.42
CA TYR A 84 -9.60 -1.43 14.52
C TYR A 84 -9.20 -1.51 13.05
N ALA A 85 -8.03 -2.06 12.73
CA ALA A 85 -7.59 -2.30 11.36
C ALA A 85 -8.37 -3.45 10.72
N GLU A 86 -8.94 -3.20 9.55
CA GLU A 86 -9.70 -4.19 8.77
C GLU A 86 -8.85 -4.64 7.57
N PRO A 87 -8.62 -5.95 7.37
CA PRO A 87 -8.01 -6.43 6.14
C PRO A 87 -8.95 -6.11 4.96
N PHE A 88 -8.39 -5.57 3.88
CA PHE A 88 -9.16 -5.09 2.74
C PHE A 88 -8.86 -5.87 1.45
N ALA A 89 -7.58 -6.02 1.09
CA ALA A 89 -7.19 -6.76 -0.11
C ALA A 89 -5.81 -7.40 0.00
N LEU A 90 -5.60 -8.45 -0.79
CA LEU A 90 -4.27 -9.02 -1.02
C LEU A 90 -3.60 -8.27 -2.17
N THR A 91 -2.39 -7.80 -1.91
CA THR A 91 -1.59 -6.96 -2.82
C THR A 91 -0.19 -7.54 -2.99
N PRO A 92 0.47 -7.31 -4.14
CA PRO A 92 1.79 -7.86 -4.44
C PRO A 92 2.92 -7.05 -3.79
N SER A 93 4.17 -7.35 -4.16
CA SER A 93 5.28 -6.40 -3.99
C SER A 93 4.90 -5.10 -4.70
N THR A 94 4.69 -4.06 -3.91
CA THR A 94 4.07 -2.80 -4.32
C THR A 94 5.13 -1.71 -4.41
N GLY A 95 5.19 -1.05 -5.56
CA GLY A 95 6.05 0.12 -5.74
C GLY A 95 5.37 1.40 -5.25
N GLY A 96 4.07 1.54 -5.52
CA GLY A 96 3.27 2.71 -5.22
C GLY A 96 1.77 2.39 -5.33
N THR A 97 0.92 3.25 -4.78
CA THR A 97 -0.54 3.20 -4.93
C THR A 97 -1.13 4.53 -5.39
N THR A 98 -2.38 4.49 -5.86
CA THR A 98 -3.25 5.67 -6.00
C THR A 98 -4.72 5.25 -5.95
N ILE A 99 -5.62 6.11 -5.48
CA ILE A 99 -7.07 5.86 -5.43
C ILE A 99 -7.86 6.80 -6.34
N ASP A 100 -8.83 6.27 -7.08
CA ASP A 100 -9.73 7.08 -7.91
C ASP A 100 -11.01 7.54 -7.18
N ALA A 101 -11.74 8.48 -7.78
CA ALA A 101 -12.97 9.03 -7.23
C ALA A 101 -14.12 8.00 -7.08
N ALA A 102 -13.99 6.81 -7.67
CA ALA A 102 -14.94 5.72 -7.49
C ALA A 102 -14.47 4.72 -6.41
N GLY A 103 -13.37 5.00 -5.73
CA GLY A 103 -12.81 4.17 -4.66
C GLY A 103 -12.02 2.95 -5.16
N ASN A 104 -11.64 2.91 -6.44
CA ASN A 104 -10.73 1.87 -6.91
C ASN A 104 -9.30 2.26 -6.56
N ILE A 105 -8.55 1.32 -6.00
CA ILE A 105 -7.13 1.49 -5.69
C ILE A 105 -6.32 0.82 -6.79
N TYR A 106 -5.37 1.54 -7.36
CA TYR A 106 -4.40 1.04 -8.32
C TYR A 106 -3.09 0.78 -7.60
N VAL A 107 -2.50 -0.38 -7.85
CA VAL A 107 -1.32 -0.87 -7.14
C VAL A 107 -0.28 -1.28 -8.18
N SER A 108 0.93 -0.74 -8.10
CA SER A 108 2.01 -1.14 -9.01
C SER A 108 2.72 -2.38 -8.48
N ASP A 109 2.80 -3.42 -9.30
CA ASP A 109 3.48 -4.67 -8.99
C ASP A 109 4.90 -4.63 -9.52
N THR A 110 5.87 -4.50 -8.61
CA THR A 110 7.30 -4.47 -8.96
C THR A 110 7.80 -5.83 -9.45
N ASN A 111 7.13 -6.92 -9.09
CA ASN A 111 7.54 -8.27 -9.42
C ASN A 111 7.04 -8.71 -10.80
N LEU A 112 5.76 -8.47 -11.09
CA LEU A 112 5.13 -8.84 -12.35
C LEU A 112 5.17 -7.74 -13.42
N LEU A 113 5.68 -6.55 -13.10
CA LEU A 113 5.68 -5.38 -13.99
C LEU A 113 4.26 -5.08 -14.47
N ALA A 114 3.34 -4.95 -13.51
CA ALA A 114 1.92 -4.83 -13.76
C ALA A 114 1.28 -3.72 -12.91
N ILE A 115 0.16 -3.18 -13.36
CA ILE A 115 -0.74 -2.40 -12.53
C ILE A 115 -1.94 -3.28 -12.20
N TRP A 116 -2.23 -3.40 -10.91
CA TRP A 116 -3.43 -4.03 -10.40
C TRP A 116 -4.50 -2.98 -10.12
N LYS A 117 -5.76 -3.36 -10.29
CA LYS A 117 -6.93 -2.62 -9.83
C LYS A 117 -7.60 -3.41 -8.73
N VAL A 118 -7.79 -2.78 -7.57
CA VAL A 118 -8.57 -3.24 -6.43
C VAL A 118 -9.88 -2.46 -6.40
N THR A 119 -11.02 -3.15 -6.49
CA THR A 119 -12.34 -2.50 -6.44
C THR A 119 -12.72 -2.12 -5.00
N PRO A 120 -13.74 -1.26 -4.78
CA PRO A 120 -14.24 -0.94 -3.44
C PRO A 120 -14.68 -2.16 -2.61
N GLU A 121 -15.00 -3.27 -3.27
CA GLU A 121 -15.32 -4.57 -2.63
C GLU A 121 -14.08 -5.41 -2.27
N GLY A 122 -12.87 -4.88 -2.48
CA GLY A 122 -11.60 -5.55 -2.18
C GLY A 122 -11.14 -6.54 -3.25
N ARG A 123 -11.74 -6.55 -4.45
CA ARG A 123 -11.36 -7.48 -5.52
C ARG A 123 -10.16 -6.95 -6.31
N ALA A 124 -9.04 -7.66 -6.24
CA ALA A 124 -7.83 -7.36 -7.00
C ALA A 124 -7.80 -8.08 -8.36
N THR A 125 -7.45 -7.37 -9.43
CA THR A 125 -7.23 -7.90 -10.79
C THR A 125 -6.12 -7.14 -11.49
N ILE A 126 -5.35 -7.79 -12.38
CA ILE A 126 -4.39 -7.08 -13.24
C ILE A 126 -5.17 -6.24 -14.25
N LEU A 127 -4.87 -4.94 -14.27
CA LEU A 127 -5.41 -3.98 -15.23
C LEU A 127 -4.55 -3.94 -16.50
N VAL A 128 -3.23 -3.86 -16.34
CA VAL A 128 -2.25 -3.84 -17.42
C VAL A 128 -0.96 -4.48 -16.94
N GLN A 129 -0.24 -5.12 -17.86
CA GLN A 129 1.08 -5.69 -17.63
C GLN A 129 1.96 -5.34 -18.84
N ASP A 130 3.13 -4.79 -18.58
CA ASP A 130 4.05 -4.30 -19.62
C ASP A 130 5.47 -4.21 -19.06
N ASP A 131 6.47 -4.66 -19.82
CA ASP A 131 7.88 -4.65 -19.41
C ASP A 131 8.43 -3.23 -19.15
N ALA A 132 7.75 -2.18 -19.65
CA ALA A 132 8.08 -0.79 -19.37
C ALA A 132 7.67 -0.34 -17.96
N LEU A 133 6.88 -1.12 -17.21
CA LEU A 133 6.41 -0.80 -15.85
C LEU A 133 7.49 -1.10 -14.80
N LEU A 134 8.64 -0.47 -14.95
CA LEU A 134 9.83 -0.65 -14.10
C LEU A 134 9.67 0.11 -12.77
N TRP A 135 9.16 -0.57 -11.75
CA TRP A 135 9.04 -0.03 -10.39
C TRP A 135 8.35 1.34 -10.34
N MET A 136 7.06 1.36 -10.71
CA MET A 136 6.26 2.58 -10.70
C MET A 136 5.95 2.98 -9.25
N ASP A 137 6.58 4.05 -8.77
CA ASP A 137 6.33 4.64 -7.45
C ASP A 137 5.53 5.94 -7.61
N LEU A 138 4.60 6.29 -6.71
CA LEU A 138 3.79 7.53 -6.79
C LEU A 138 2.94 7.71 -8.06
N MET A 139 2.02 6.79 -8.33
CA MET A 139 1.04 6.95 -9.41
C MET A 139 0.04 8.07 -9.11
N TRP A 140 -0.59 8.62 -10.15
CA TRP A 140 -1.64 9.62 -9.99
C TRP A 140 -2.80 9.38 -10.93
N VAL A 141 -4.02 9.34 -10.40
CA VAL A 141 -5.24 9.28 -11.21
C VAL A 141 -5.94 10.63 -11.26
N THR A 142 -6.32 11.02 -12.48
CA THR A 142 -6.99 12.30 -12.77
C THR A 142 -8.51 12.13 -12.86
N SER A 143 -9.24 13.24 -12.67
CA SER A 143 -10.72 13.23 -12.70
C SER A 143 -11.32 12.83 -14.05
N ASP A 144 -10.57 12.98 -15.14
CA ASP A 144 -10.93 12.51 -16.48
C ASP A 144 -10.46 11.07 -16.75
N LYS A 145 -10.08 10.34 -15.68
CA LYS A 145 -9.76 8.90 -15.65
C LYS A 145 -8.47 8.52 -16.36
N HIS A 146 -7.50 9.42 -16.45
CA HIS A 146 -6.13 9.04 -16.83
C HIS A 146 -5.32 8.64 -15.60
N LEU A 147 -4.68 7.48 -15.68
CA LEU A 147 -3.70 7.01 -14.73
C LEU A 147 -2.29 7.38 -15.23
N TRP A 148 -1.62 8.25 -14.49
CA TRP A 148 -0.26 8.68 -14.74
C TRP A 148 0.71 7.83 -13.93
N LEU A 149 1.70 7.29 -14.62
CA LEU A 149 2.72 6.42 -14.06
C LEU A 149 4.07 7.11 -14.27
N PRO A 150 4.79 7.50 -13.21
CA PRO A 150 6.11 8.07 -13.38
C PRO A 150 7.10 6.97 -13.78
N ALA A 151 7.71 7.15 -14.94
CA ALA A 151 8.76 6.26 -15.43
C ALA A 151 10.12 6.72 -14.89
N SER A 152 10.50 6.19 -13.72
CA SER A 152 11.85 6.35 -13.20
C SER A 152 12.83 5.54 -14.06
N GLN A 153 13.46 6.20 -15.03
CA GLN A 153 14.57 5.61 -15.78
C GLN A 153 15.82 5.67 -14.90
N MET A 154 16.15 4.56 -14.24
CA MET A 154 17.48 4.35 -13.62
C MET A 154 18.47 3.82 -14.65
#